data_AF-A0A261AET7-F1
#
_entry.id   AF-A0A261AET7-F1
#
_cell.length_a   1.000
_cell.length_b   1.000
_cell.length_c   1.000
_cell.angle_alpha   90.00
_cell.angle_beta   90.00
_cell.angle_gamma   90.00
#
_symmetry.space_group_name_H-M   'P 1'
#
loop_
_entity.id
_entity.type
_entity.pdbx_description
1 polymer ?
#
loop_
_entity_poly.entity_id
_entity_poly.type
_entity_poly.pdbx_seq_one_letter_code
_entity_poly.pdbx_strand_id
1 'polypeptide(L)'
;MMDSSTNYRFLTFINGSVVDHIGWRLHLQFFYSFEVFMLFTNFIEYLYTFYLLLRFRAMHSNLHILLLLYGGQYFFSMISRLFLVYFQFNGSESIDESTFHSLLYTANYTRTICLFVAFNMLPFLVFERCFATCLSGTYETERNFWIPLILISIMMPVCVLSAVAYIRNWFPIYAHCILLIVLNIGGSLLLIIVTRCNIRLHKYALFTHNSRSQISVFSSYSTLEHHGLYSLSERFQVSENIKTCQWLSRIQGSILFFNVACVSILILEYVSRNEKWIIMANVSFNILCTIYAAVTPIVVIIYTPEWTRETIRLWHLISPPSNCDHLDLRTTFGEEMSYLDKNIESKVYFDQFQKNLTKQAMEKSKRKQQRSSSWNNSEHEIFL
;
A
#
# COMPACT_ATOMS: atom_id res chain seq x y z
N MET A 1 14.18 45.42 13.57
CA MET A 1 14.68 45.03 12.24
C MET A 1 14.13 43.65 11.93
N MET A 2 12.90 43.63 11.42
CA MET A 2 12.20 42.46 10.90
C MET A 2 11.93 42.81 9.45
N ASP A 3 12.80 42.42 8.52
CA ASP A 3 12.50 42.57 7.09
C ASP A 3 13.33 41.59 6.26
N SER A 4 12.63 40.91 5.33
CA SER A 4 13.05 39.97 4.28
C SER A 4 12.82 38.45 4.45
N SER A 5 12.55 37.91 5.64
CA SER A 5 12.33 36.45 5.83
C SER A 5 10.86 35.97 5.73
N THR A 6 9.90 36.87 5.48
CA THR A 6 8.45 36.60 5.60
C THR A 6 7.79 35.88 4.40
N ASN A 7 8.51 35.64 3.29
CA ASN A 7 7.89 35.14 2.07
C ASN A 7 7.91 33.62 1.86
N TYR A 8 8.63 32.87 2.71
CA TYR A 8 8.80 31.42 2.50
C TYR A 8 8.58 30.60 3.78
N ARG A 9 7.73 29.57 3.69
CA ARG A 9 7.58 28.55 4.75
C ARG A 9 8.54 27.39 4.52
N PHE A 10 9.26 27.02 5.58
CA PHE A 10 10.05 25.81 5.65
C PHE A 10 9.32 24.80 6.52
N LEU A 11 8.83 23.72 5.92
CA LEU A 11 8.05 22.69 6.61
C LEU A 11 8.89 21.86 7.60
N THR A 12 10.23 21.95 7.53
CA THR A 12 11.13 21.00 8.20
C THR A 12 12.49 21.57 8.62
N PHE A 13 12.78 22.84 8.37
CA PHE A 13 14.07 23.45 8.70
C PHE A 13 13.95 24.35 9.94
N ILE A 14 14.74 24.04 10.95
CA ILE A 14 14.88 24.82 12.19
C ILE A 14 16.19 25.61 12.08
N ASN A 15 16.11 26.93 12.25
CA ASN A 15 17.28 27.80 12.22
C ASN A 15 18.14 27.60 13.48
N GLY A 16 19.43 27.30 13.29
CA GLY A 16 20.37 27.02 14.38
C GLY A 16 20.58 28.20 15.33
N SER A 17 20.48 29.45 14.86
CA SER A 17 20.66 30.63 15.71
C SER A 17 19.57 30.77 16.78
N VAL A 18 18.33 30.39 16.47
CA VAL A 18 17.20 30.38 17.41
C VAL A 18 17.39 29.28 18.46
N VAL A 19 17.94 28.14 18.04
CA VAL A 19 18.23 27.00 18.94
C VAL A 19 19.32 27.35 19.95
N ASP A 20 20.37 28.00 19.48
CA ASP A 20 21.49 28.43 20.31
C ASP A 20 21.04 29.50 21.33
N HIS A 21 20.18 30.44 20.91
CA HIS A 21 19.58 31.44 21.81
C HIS A 21 18.75 30.80 22.94
N ILE A 22 18.04 29.69 22.67
CA ILE A 22 17.20 28.99 23.65
C ILE A 22 18.02 27.97 24.49
N GLY A 23 19.29 27.71 24.14
CA GLY A 23 20.16 26.76 24.83
C GLY A 23 19.77 25.29 24.63
N TRP A 24 19.07 24.96 23.53
CA TRP A 24 18.51 23.62 23.28
C TRP A 24 19.37 22.76 22.34
N ARG A 25 20.57 23.23 21.98
CA ARG A 25 21.44 22.59 20.98
C ARG A 25 21.70 21.11 21.28
N LEU A 26 22.06 20.76 22.51
CA LEU A 26 22.40 19.38 22.88
C LEU A 26 21.19 18.43 22.78
N HIS A 27 20.01 18.88 23.21
CA HIS A 27 18.78 18.09 23.09
C HIS A 27 18.40 17.88 21.62
N LEU A 28 18.50 18.91 20.77
CA LEU A 28 18.20 18.78 19.35
C LEU A 28 19.22 17.91 18.61
N GLN A 29 20.51 17.99 18.96
CA GLN A 29 21.52 17.10 18.40
C GLN A 29 21.21 15.62 18.67
N PHE A 30 20.70 15.29 19.86
CA PHE A 30 20.24 13.92 20.16
C PHE A 30 19.08 13.51 19.24
N PHE A 31 18.04 14.35 19.11
CA PHE A 31 16.89 14.05 18.24
C PHE A 31 17.30 13.92 16.76
N TYR A 32 18.17 14.80 16.27
CA TYR A 32 18.66 14.72 14.90
C TYR A 32 19.54 13.48 14.67
N SER A 33 20.35 13.07 15.65
CA SER A 33 21.16 11.85 15.55
C SER A 33 20.26 10.61 15.47
N PHE A 34 19.23 10.57 16.31
CA PHE A 34 18.21 9.53 16.28
C PHE A 34 17.45 9.52 14.94
N GLU A 35 17.09 10.69 14.42
CA GLU A 35 16.44 10.80 13.11
C GLU A 35 17.33 10.29 11.97
N VAL A 36 18.63 10.63 11.97
CA VAL A 36 19.59 10.12 10.96
C VAL A 36 19.69 8.60 11.01
N PHE A 37 19.76 8.02 12.21
CA PHE A 37 19.75 6.56 12.37
C PHE A 37 18.49 5.94 11.76
N MET A 38 17.31 6.51 12.07
CA MET A 38 16.03 6.06 11.51
C MET A 38 15.94 6.24 9.99
N LEU A 39 16.47 7.33 9.45
CA LEU A 39 16.52 7.56 8.00
C LEU A 39 17.38 6.51 7.30
N PHE A 40 18.50 6.11 7.90
CA PHE A 40 19.35 5.05 7.36
C PHE A 40 18.64 3.69 7.37
N THR A 41 17.98 3.31 8.47
CA THR A 41 17.21 2.06 8.53
C THR A 41 16.08 2.06 7.52
N ASN A 42 15.36 3.19 7.39
CA ASN A 42 14.29 3.34 6.41
C ASN A 42 14.81 3.25 4.97
N PHE A 43 16.00 3.77 4.68
CA PHE A 43 16.59 3.68 3.36
C PHE A 43 16.82 2.21 2.95
N ILE A 44 17.37 1.40 3.87
CA ILE A 44 17.55 -0.05 3.66
C ILE A 44 16.20 -0.74 3.49
N GLU A 45 15.22 -0.40 4.32
CA GLU A 45 13.87 -0.96 4.23
C GLU A 45 13.22 -0.67 2.87
N TYR A 46 13.26 0.58 2.41
CA TYR A 46 12.72 0.96 1.09
C TYR A 46 13.49 0.31 -0.06
N LEU A 47 14.80 0.13 0.03
CA LEU A 47 15.54 -0.66 -0.97
C LEU A 47 15.00 -2.08 -1.05
N TYR A 48 14.74 -2.71 0.09
CA TYR A 48 14.16 -4.06 0.15
C TYR A 48 12.73 -4.10 -0.39
N THR A 49 11.87 -3.17 0.02
CA THR A 49 10.50 -3.08 -0.50
C THR A 49 10.49 -2.81 -1.99
N PHE A 50 11.37 -1.94 -2.49
CA PHE A 50 11.48 -1.65 -3.92
C PHE A 50 11.98 -2.86 -4.70
N TYR A 51 12.91 -3.64 -4.15
CA TYR A 51 13.30 -4.95 -4.69
C TYR A 51 12.10 -5.90 -4.81
N LEU A 52 11.31 -6.05 -3.72
CA LEU A 52 10.11 -6.88 -3.74
C LEU A 52 9.11 -6.41 -4.80
N LEU A 53 8.94 -5.10 -4.91
CA LEU A 53 8.02 -4.48 -5.85
C LEU A 53 8.45 -4.71 -7.30
N LEU A 54 9.75 -4.63 -7.61
CA LEU A 54 10.26 -4.94 -8.95
C LEU A 54 10.22 -6.44 -9.28
N ARG A 55 10.51 -7.31 -8.31
CA ARG A 55 10.66 -8.75 -8.53
C ARG A 55 9.35 -9.52 -8.52
N PHE A 56 8.41 -9.14 -7.63
CA PHE A 56 7.17 -9.87 -7.40
C PHE A 56 5.97 -9.01 -7.79
N ARG A 57 5.39 -9.29 -8.95
CA ARG A 57 4.13 -8.68 -9.41
C ARG A 57 2.93 -9.32 -8.67
N ALA A 58 2.78 -8.97 -7.40
CA ALA A 58 1.69 -9.44 -6.55
C ALA A 58 0.39 -8.62 -6.73
N MET A 59 0.45 -7.51 -7.48
CA MET A 59 -0.65 -6.56 -7.64
C MET A 59 -0.96 -6.32 -9.11
N HIS A 60 -2.18 -5.89 -9.41
CA HIS A 60 -2.57 -5.48 -10.77
C HIS A 60 -1.60 -4.44 -11.33
N SER A 61 -1.36 -4.52 -12.65
CA SER A 61 -0.33 -3.71 -13.32
C SER A 61 -0.50 -2.21 -13.12
N ASN A 62 -1.73 -1.69 -13.12
CA ASN A 62 -1.98 -0.25 -12.99
C ASN A 62 -1.70 0.26 -11.57
N LEU A 63 -2.14 -0.50 -10.57
CA LEU A 63 -1.84 -0.22 -9.16
C LEU A 63 -0.33 -0.33 -8.87
N HIS A 64 0.33 -1.30 -9.50
CA HIS A 64 1.76 -1.51 -9.40
C HIS A 64 2.58 -0.30 -9.90
N ILE A 65 2.19 0.28 -11.04
CA ILE A 65 2.81 1.50 -11.58
C ILE A 65 2.68 2.69 -10.62
N LEU A 66 1.50 2.87 -10.01
CA LEU A 66 1.29 3.92 -9.02
C LEU A 66 2.19 3.71 -7.79
N LEU A 67 2.28 2.47 -7.28
CA LEU A 67 3.13 2.15 -6.14
C LEU A 67 4.63 2.28 -6.44
N LEU A 68 5.08 2.03 -7.68
CA LEU A 68 6.45 2.33 -8.10
C LEU A 68 6.78 3.80 -7.93
N LEU A 69 5.89 4.69 -8.38
CA LEU A 69 6.07 6.14 -8.23
C LEU A 69 6.07 6.54 -6.75
N TYR A 70 5.13 6.01 -5.96
CA TYR A 70 5.03 6.32 -4.53
C TYR A 70 6.21 5.79 -3.72
N GLY A 71 6.70 4.60 -4.01
CA GLY A 71 7.92 4.08 -3.40
C GLY A 71 9.15 4.88 -3.82
N GLY A 72 9.24 5.23 -5.11
CA GLY A 72 10.36 6.00 -5.67
C GLY A 72 10.53 7.38 -5.04
N GLN A 73 9.43 8.12 -4.81
CA GLN A 73 9.51 9.48 -4.26
C GLN A 73 10.07 9.53 -2.82
N TYR A 74 9.94 8.44 -2.03
CA TYR A 74 10.50 8.38 -0.68
C TYR A 74 12.02 8.45 -0.66
N PHE A 75 12.72 7.91 -1.68
CA PHE A 75 14.17 8.04 -1.76
C PHE A 75 14.60 9.51 -1.88
N PHE A 76 13.98 10.26 -2.78
CA PHE A 76 14.24 11.69 -2.94
C PHE A 76 13.91 12.49 -1.68
N SER A 77 12.83 12.12 -1.00
CA SER A 77 12.43 12.69 0.28
C SER A 77 13.48 12.46 1.38
N MET A 78 13.97 11.23 1.54
CA MET A 78 14.97 10.87 2.56
C MET A 78 16.31 11.56 2.28
N ILE A 79 16.78 11.55 1.02
CA ILE A 79 18.01 12.25 0.62
C ILE A 79 17.89 13.75 0.93
N SER A 80 16.77 14.38 0.55
CA SER A 80 16.54 15.80 0.83
C SER A 80 16.53 16.08 2.34
N ARG A 81 15.96 15.18 3.16
CA ARG A 81 15.98 15.33 4.63
C ARG A 81 17.38 15.20 5.21
N LEU A 82 18.18 14.25 4.72
CA LEU A 82 19.58 14.09 5.17
C LEU A 82 20.38 15.38 4.94
N PHE A 83 20.22 16.03 3.78
CA PHE A 83 20.82 17.34 3.52
C PHE A 83 20.35 18.38 4.54
N LEU A 84 19.04 18.51 4.76
CA LEU A 84 18.50 19.47 5.74
C LEU A 84 19.05 19.23 7.15
N VAL A 85 19.10 17.97 7.61
CA VAL A 85 19.62 17.61 8.94
C VAL A 85 21.12 17.89 9.03
N TYR A 86 21.90 17.58 7.99
CA TYR A 86 23.32 17.91 7.93
C TYR A 86 23.57 19.41 8.13
N PHE A 87 22.77 20.27 7.47
CA PHE A 87 22.86 21.71 7.66
C PHE A 87 22.43 22.17 9.06
N GLN A 88 21.44 21.51 9.67
CA GLN A 88 21.03 21.78 11.04
C GLN A 88 22.10 21.39 12.07
N PHE A 89 22.95 20.40 11.77
CA PHE A 89 24.06 19.98 12.63
C PHE A 89 25.27 20.91 12.57
N ASN A 90 25.71 21.28 11.36
CA ASN A 90 26.99 21.96 11.16
C ASN A 90 26.90 23.49 11.25
N GLY A 91 25.68 24.04 11.39
CA GLY A 91 25.46 25.48 11.37
C GLY A 91 25.73 26.10 10.00
N SER A 92 25.25 27.33 9.80
CA SER A 92 25.39 28.07 8.54
C SER A 92 26.81 28.61 8.27
N GLU A 93 27.80 28.28 9.10
CA GLU A 93 29.09 28.98 9.13
C GLU A 93 30.19 28.35 8.25
N SER A 94 29.96 27.18 7.64
CA SER A 94 31.04 26.39 6.99
C SER A 94 31.06 26.38 5.46
N ILE A 95 30.07 26.98 4.77
CA ILE A 95 29.92 26.90 3.31
C ILE A 95 29.54 28.28 2.74
N ASP A 96 30.08 28.62 1.57
CA ASP A 96 29.86 29.88 0.84
C ASP A 96 28.36 30.26 0.76
N GLU A 97 28.02 31.47 1.21
CA GLU A 97 26.66 31.89 1.62
C GLU A 97 25.63 31.75 0.49
N SER A 98 26.03 32.00 -0.76
CA SER A 98 25.16 31.91 -1.94
C SER A 98 24.79 30.48 -2.32
N THR A 99 25.77 29.57 -2.31
CA THR A 99 25.58 28.13 -2.61
C THR A 99 24.81 27.46 -1.48
N PHE A 100 25.09 27.85 -0.24
CA PHE A 100 24.40 27.41 0.96
C PHE A 100 22.88 27.65 0.89
N HIS A 101 22.48 28.88 0.55
CA HIS A 101 21.06 29.21 0.43
C HIS A 101 20.37 28.40 -0.68
N SER A 102 20.97 28.34 -1.88
CA SER A 102 20.35 27.63 -3.01
C SER A 102 20.10 26.15 -2.74
N LEU A 103 21.06 25.46 -2.13
CA LEU A 103 20.95 24.04 -1.80
C LEU A 103 19.91 23.78 -0.71
N LEU A 104 19.87 24.62 0.33
CA LEU A 104 18.87 24.53 1.39
C LEU A 104 17.45 24.73 0.85
N TYR A 105 17.25 25.75 0.00
CA TYR A 105 15.97 25.99 -0.66
C TYR A 105 15.54 24.79 -1.51
N THR A 106 16.46 24.26 -2.33
CA THR A 106 16.18 23.12 -3.21
C THR A 106 15.80 21.88 -2.41
N ALA A 107 16.56 21.55 -1.36
CA ALA A 107 16.27 20.42 -0.48
C ALA A 107 14.90 20.55 0.21
N ASN A 108 14.55 21.76 0.68
CA ASN A 108 13.23 22.01 1.28
C ASN A 108 12.09 21.87 0.26
N TYR A 109 12.27 22.40 -0.96
CA TYR A 109 11.30 22.26 -2.04
C TYR A 109 11.06 20.80 -2.40
N THR A 110 12.13 20.04 -2.64
CA THR A 110 12.04 18.61 -2.99
C THR A 110 11.38 17.81 -1.88
N ARG A 111 11.81 18.00 -0.62
CA ARG A 111 11.21 17.34 0.55
C ARG A 111 9.72 17.64 0.67
N THR A 112 9.32 18.90 0.49
CA THR A 112 7.92 19.33 0.62
C THR A 112 7.07 18.74 -0.51
N ILE A 113 7.53 18.77 -1.76
CA ILE A 113 6.82 18.15 -2.89
C ILE A 113 6.60 16.65 -2.62
N CYS A 114 7.63 15.93 -2.20
CA CYS A 114 7.54 14.52 -1.84
C CYS A 114 6.51 14.27 -0.71
N LEU A 115 6.52 15.10 0.34
CA LEU A 115 5.51 15.01 1.41
C LEU A 115 4.10 15.22 0.90
N PHE A 116 3.87 16.19 0.02
CA PHE A 116 2.56 16.41 -0.58
C PHE A 116 2.12 15.23 -1.47
N VAL A 117 3.05 14.58 -2.18
CA VAL A 117 2.75 13.34 -2.90
C VAL A 117 2.31 12.25 -1.91
N ALA A 118 3.04 12.07 -0.80
CA ALA A 118 2.69 11.08 0.22
C ALA A 118 1.33 11.38 0.90
N PHE A 119 1.02 12.65 1.19
CA PHE A 119 -0.25 13.04 1.78
C PHE A 119 -1.45 12.89 0.84
N ASN A 120 -1.23 12.97 -0.48
CA ASN A 120 -2.29 12.86 -1.49
C ASN A 120 -2.37 11.49 -2.16
N MET A 121 -1.46 10.55 -1.90
CA MET A 121 -1.41 9.27 -2.62
C MET A 121 -2.69 8.44 -2.49
N LEU A 122 -3.33 8.47 -1.31
CA LEU A 122 -4.46 7.61 -0.98
C LEU A 122 -5.66 7.84 -1.92
N PRO A 123 -6.19 9.06 -2.10
CA PRO A 123 -7.24 9.34 -3.08
C PRO A 123 -7.00 8.77 -4.48
N PHE A 124 -5.77 8.86 -4.99
CA PHE A 124 -5.44 8.39 -6.33
C PHE A 124 -5.36 6.86 -6.42
N LEU A 125 -4.90 6.17 -5.37
CA LEU A 125 -5.01 4.70 -5.28
C LEU A 125 -6.49 4.26 -5.29
N VAL A 126 -7.37 5.02 -4.64
CA VAL A 126 -8.81 4.73 -4.62
C VAL A 126 -9.47 4.99 -5.97
N PHE A 127 -9.12 6.09 -6.65
CA PHE A 127 -9.62 6.34 -8.01
C PHE A 127 -9.24 5.24 -8.99
N GLU A 128 -8.03 4.71 -8.87
CA GLU A 128 -7.61 3.56 -9.67
C GLU A 128 -8.50 2.33 -9.43
N ARG A 129 -8.89 2.06 -8.17
CA ARG A 129 -9.88 1.02 -7.83
C ARG A 129 -11.29 1.33 -8.33
N CYS A 130 -11.68 2.61 -8.41
CA CYS A 130 -12.93 3.02 -9.06
C CYS A 130 -12.92 2.64 -10.55
N PHE A 131 -11.85 2.96 -11.27
CA PHE A 131 -11.71 2.57 -12.69
C PHE A 131 -11.76 1.06 -12.88
N ALA A 132 -11.07 0.30 -12.02
CA ALA A 132 -11.13 -1.17 -12.06
C ALA A 132 -12.56 -1.72 -11.85
N THR A 133 -13.38 -1.01 -11.08
CA THR A 133 -14.79 -1.38 -10.85
C THR A 133 -15.67 -1.02 -12.06
N CYS A 134 -15.50 0.19 -12.60
CA CYS A 134 -16.27 0.67 -13.75
C CYS A 134 -15.95 -0.10 -15.04
N LEU A 135 -14.69 -0.52 -15.22
CA LEU A 135 -14.21 -1.23 -16.40
C LEU A 135 -14.08 -2.75 -16.14
N SER A 136 -14.84 -3.29 -15.18
CA SER A 136 -14.68 -4.68 -14.71
C SER A 136 -14.66 -5.73 -15.82
N GLY A 137 -15.34 -5.53 -16.96
CA GLY A 137 -15.33 -6.46 -18.10
C GLY A 137 -14.10 -6.40 -19.02
N THR A 138 -13.40 -5.26 -19.08
CA THR A 138 -12.25 -5.06 -19.99
C THR A 138 -10.94 -4.73 -19.29
N TYR A 139 -10.97 -4.54 -17.97
CA TYR A 139 -9.86 -3.97 -17.19
C TYR A 139 -8.56 -4.77 -17.27
N GLU A 140 -8.61 -6.10 -17.38
CA GLU A 140 -7.41 -6.94 -17.53
C GLU A 140 -7.11 -7.39 -18.95
N THR A 141 -8.15 -7.48 -19.80
CA THR A 141 -8.00 -7.85 -21.22
C THR A 141 -7.28 -6.75 -21.98
N GLU A 142 -7.64 -5.49 -21.69
CA GLU A 142 -6.90 -4.32 -22.14
C GLU A 142 -6.04 -3.86 -20.97
N ARG A 143 -4.70 -3.91 -21.08
CA ARG A 143 -3.81 -3.52 -19.97
C ARG A 143 -4.07 -2.10 -19.42
N ASN A 144 -4.80 -1.26 -20.16
CA ASN A 144 -5.33 0.03 -19.72
C ASN A 144 -4.27 0.95 -19.06
N PHE A 145 -3.04 0.94 -19.58
CA PHE A 145 -1.93 1.75 -19.07
C PHE A 145 -2.21 3.26 -19.07
N TRP A 146 -3.19 3.71 -19.85
CA TRP A 146 -3.65 5.09 -19.84
C TRP A 146 -4.24 5.51 -18.48
N ILE A 147 -4.81 4.59 -17.70
CA ILE A 147 -5.38 4.88 -16.37
C ILE A 147 -4.32 5.42 -15.40
N PRO A 148 -3.23 4.67 -15.08
CA PRO A 148 -2.21 5.18 -14.17
C PRO A 148 -1.50 6.41 -14.74
N LEU A 149 -1.33 6.52 -16.06
CA LEU A 149 -0.73 7.70 -16.68
C LEU A 149 -1.59 8.96 -16.49
N ILE A 150 -2.91 8.89 -16.68
CA ILE A 150 -3.82 10.01 -16.41
C ILE A 150 -3.79 10.37 -14.92
N LEU A 151 -3.86 9.37 -14.03
CA LEU A 151 -3.84 9.61 -12.59
C LEU A 151 -2.55 10.30 -12.17
N ILE A 152 -1.39 9.86 -12.66
CA ILE A 152 -0.09 10.50 -12.39
C ILE A 152 -0.05 11.91 -12.99
N SER A 153 -0.52 12.08 -14.21
CA SER A 153 -0.55 13.38 -14.90
C SER A 153 -1.42 14.41 -14.20
N ILE A 154 -2.46 14.00 -13.46
CA ILE A 154 -3.29 14.88 -12.64
C ILE A 154 -2.65 15.08 -11.26
N MET A 155 -2.21 13.99 -10.63
CA MET A 155 -1.67 14.00 -9.28
C MET A 155 -0.41 14.85 -9.14
N MET A 156 0.56 14.68 -10.04
CA MET A 156 1.86 15.35 -9.91
C MET A 156 1.74 16.88 -9.97
N PRO A 157 1.02 17.48 -10.93
CA PRO A 157 0.76 18.92 -10.91
C PRO A 157 0.01 19.37 -9.65
N VAL A 158 -1.01 18.63 -9.19
CA VAL A 158 -1.76 18.98 -7.96
C VAL A 158 -0.83 19.00 -6.75
N CYS A 159 0.04 17.99 -6.60
CA CYS A 159 0.98 17.90 -5.48
C CYS A 159 2.05 19.01 -5.55
N VAL A 160 2.62 19.26 -6.73
CA VAL A 160 3.62 20.32 -6.94
C VAL A 160 3.01 21.70 -6.69
N LEU A 161 1.85 22.00 -7.27
CA LEU A 161 1.18 23.28 -7.06
C LEU A 161 0.77 23.47 -5.60
N SER A 162 0.30 22.42 -4.92
CA SER A 162 -0.04 22.49 -3.50
C SER A 162 1.20 22.74 -2.63
N ALA A 163 2.33 22.10 -2.94
CA ALA A 163 3.60 22.33 -2.26
C ALA A 163 4.13 23.75 -2.51
N VAL A 164 4.07 24.24 -3.75
CA VAL A 164 4.47 25.62 -4.09
C VAL A 164 3.59 26.64 -3.39
N ALA A 165 2.27 26.43 -3.39
CA ALA A 165 1.31 27.29 -2.70
C ALA A 165 1.57 27.31 -1.19
N TYR A 166 1.95 26.17 -0.60
CA TYR A 166 2.33 26.08 0.80
C TYR A 166 3.63 26.86 1.09
N ILE A 167 4.69 26.61 0.31
CA ILE A 167 6.01 27.24 0.51
C ILE A 167 5.94 28.75 0.31
N ARG A 168 5.22 29.22 -0.72
CA ARG A 168 5.06 30.65 -1.05
C ARG A 168 3.92 31.33 -0.28
N ASN A 169 3.31 30.64 0.69
CA ASN A 169 2.26 31.20 1.54
C ASN A 169 1.04 31.74 0.77
N TRP A 170 0.69 31.15 -0.38
CA TRP A 170 -0.49 31.57 -1.16
C TRP A 170 -1.78 31.39 -0.36
N PHE A 171 -1.81 30.38 0.51
CA PHE A 171 -2.91 30.12 1.43
C PHE A 171 -2.41 29.97 2.88
N PRO A 172 -3.27 30.22 3.87
CA PRO A 172 -2.93 29.97 5.26
C PRO A 172 -2.76 28.47 5.53
N ILE A 173 -1.95 28.12 6.54
CA ILE A 173 -1.61 26.72 6.87
C ILE A 173 -2.87 25.87 7.10
N TYR A 174 -3.86 26.40 7.81
CA TYR A 174 -5.10 25.68 8.12
C TYR A 174 -5.90 25.31 6.86
N ALA A 175 -5.82 26.10 5.77
CA ALA A 175 -6.51 25.79 4.52
C ALA A 175 -5.91 24.54 3.86
N HIS A 176 -4.58 24.44 3.82
CA HIS A 176 -3.89 23.22 3.37
C HIS A 176 -4.23 22.03 4.27
N CYS A 177 -4.23 22.22 5.59
CA CYS A 177 -4.53 21.17 6.56
C CYS A 177 -5.96 20.61 6.39
N ILE A 178 -6.96 21.49 6.29
CA ILE A 178 -8.36 21.11 6.09
C ILE A 178 -8.52 20.37 4.77
N LEU A 179 -7.92 20.88 3.68
CA LEU A 179 -7.99 20.24 2.37
C LEU A 179 -7.41 18.81 2.40
N LEU A 180 -6.24 18.63 3.02
CA LEU A 180 -5.60 17.31 3.15
C LEU A 180 -6.45 16.33 3.98
N ILE A 181 -7.05 16.79 5.08
CA ILE A 181 -7.94 15.97 5.90
C ILE A 181 -9.18 15.56 5.10
N VAL A 182 -9.84 16.51 4.43
CA VAL A 182 -11.05 16.26 3.63
C VAL A 182 -10.76 15.29 2.50
N LEU A 183 -9.65 15.45 1.78
CA LEU A 183 -9.25 14.55 0.71
C LEU A 183 -8.97 13.13 1.22
N ASN A 184 -8.24 12.98 2.32
CA ASN A 184 -7.91 11.66 2.87
C ASN A 184 -9.15 10.94 3.43
N ILE A 185 -10.00 11.62 4.21
CA ILE A 185 -11.25 11.06 4.72
C ILE A 185 -12.19 10.72 3.56
N GLY A 186 -12.34 11.63 2.59
CA GLY A 186 -13.16 11.42 1.39
C GLY A 186 -12.69 10.21 0.58
N GLY A 187 -11.37 10.08 0.38
CA GLY A 187 -10.76 8.91 -0.27
C GLY A 187 -11.05 7.61 0.48
N SER A 188 -10.92 7.59 1.81
CA SER A 188 -11.24 6.41 2.62
C SER A 188 -12.72 6.01 2.56
N LEU A 189 -13.63 6.99 2.61
CA LEU A 189 -15.07 6.75 2.45
C LEU A 189 -15.38 6.20 1.05
N LEU A 190 -14.77 6.76 0.01
CA LEU A 190 -14.92 6.29 -1.35
C LEU A 190 -14.45 4.84 -1.49
N LEU A 191 -13.35 4.44 -0.86
CA LEU A 191 -12.88 3.05 -0.89
C LEU A 191 -13.89 2.09 -0.25
N ILE A 192 -14.52 2.49 0.87
CA ILE A 192 -15.58 1.71 1.52
C ILE A 192 -16.77 1.53 0.56
N ILE A 193 -17.19 2.61 -0.11
CA ILE A 193 -18.28 2.59 -1.09
C ILE A 193 -17.94 1.64 -2.24
N VAL A 194 -16.76 1.79 -2.85
CA VAL A 194 -16.29 0.95 -3.97
C VAL A 194 -16.25 -0.53 -3.55
N THR A 195 -15.72 -0.83 -2.36
CA THR A 195 -15.68 -2.20 -1.83
C THR A 195 -17.09 -2.78 -1.70
N ARG A 196 -18.05 -2.00 -1.18
CA ARG A 196 -19.45 -2.42 -1.03
C ARG A 196 -20.13 -2.62 -2.39
N CYS A 197 -19.86 -1.75 -3.36
CA CYS A 197 -20.35 -1.89 -4.73
C CYS A 197 -19.84 -3.19 -5.38
N ASN A 198 -18.54 -3.47 -5.29
CA ASN A 198 -17.96 -4.71 -5.81
C ASN A 198 -18.55 -5.97 -5.16
N ILE A 199 -18.74 -5.97 -3.84
CA ILE A 199 -19.39 -7.10 -3.13
C ILE A 199 -20.83 -7.30 -3.62
N ARG A 200 -21.59 -6.22 -3.82
CA ARG A 200 -22.95 -6.31 -4.37
C ARG A 200 -22.93 -6.88 -5.78
N LEU A 201 -22.07 -6.37 -6.64
CA LEU A 201 -21.90 -6.84 -8.02
C LEU A 201 -21.60 -8.35 -8.07
N HIS A 202 -20.68 -8.82 -7.24
CA HIS A 202 -20.34 -10.24 -7.12
C HIS A 202 -21.53 -11.10 -6.67
N LYS A 203 -22.32 -10.63 -5.69
CA LYS A 203 -23.52 -11.35 -5.22
C LYS A 203 -24.58 -11.47 -6.32
N TYR A 204 -24.82 -10.40 -7.08
CA TYR A 204 -25.76 -10.43 -8.20
C TYR A 204 -25.30 -11.39 -9.30
N ALA A 205 -24.03 -11.35 -9.69
CA ALA A 205 -23.47 -12.26 -10.69
C ALA A 205 -23.62 -13.74 -10.31
N LEU A 206 -23.49 -14.07 -9.01
CA LEU A 206 -23.70 -15.41 -8.49
C LEU A 206 -25.19 -15.81 -8.51
N PHE A 207 -26.10 -14.91 -8.11
CA PHE A 207 -27.53 -15.16 -8.06
C PHE A 207 -28.13 -15.39 -9.44
N THR A 208 -27.76 -14.57 -10.44
CA THR A 208 -28.22 -14.72 -11.84
C THR A 208 -27.76 -16.03 -12.48
N HIS A 209 -26.69 -16.65 -11.99
CA HIS A 209 -26.25 -17.97 -12.47
C HIS A 209 -27.09 -19.12 -11.91
N ASN A 210 -27.52 -19.02 -10.64
CA ASN A 210 -28.34 -20.05 -10.01
C ASN A 210 -29.81 -19.95 -10.42
N SER A 211 -30.30 -18.73 -10.67
CA SER A 211 -31.67 -18.47 -11.06
C SER A 211 -31.76 -18.31 -12.58
N ARG A 212 -31.79 -19.42 -13.32
CA ARG A 212 -32.10 -19.43 -14.78
C ARG A 212 -33.56 -19.01 -15.07
N SER A 213 -34.32 -18.62 -14.06
CA SER A 213 -35.67 -18.09 -14.19
C SER A 213 -35.80 -16.83 -13.36
N GLN A 214 -36.19 -15.73 -14.01
CA GLN A 214 -36.88 -14.59 -13.41
C GLN A 214 -36.05 -13.65 -12.52
N ILE A 215 -35.68 -12.48 -13.05
CA ILE A 215 -36.41 -11.22 -12.82
C ILE A 215 -35.56 -10.01 -13.23
N SER A 216 -36.17 -9.25 -14.13
CA SER A 216 -35.87 -7.94 -14.64
C SER A 216 -36.27 -6.84 -13.65
N VAL A 217 -35.48 -6.55 -12.61
CA VAL A 217 -35.69 -5.32 -11.81
C VAL A 217 -34.35 -4.84 -11.24
N PHE A 218 -33.60 -4.04 -12.00
CA PHE A 218 -32.99 -2.76 -11.59
C PHE A 218 -32.13 -2.17 -12.73
N SER A 219 -32.75 -1.97 -13.89
CA SER A 219 -32.18 -1.22 -15.02
C SER A 219 -32.29 0.28 -14.74
N SER A 220 -31.41 0.84 -13.90
CA SER A 220 -31.30 2.32 -13.80
C SER A 220 -29.91 2.86 -13.49
N TYR A 221 -28.86 2.02 -13.43
CA TYR A 221 -27.47 2.50 -13.42
C TYR A 221 -26.55 1.77 -14.41
N SER A 222 -27.11 0.91 -15.25
CA SER A 222 -26.40 0.21 -16.32
C SER A 222 -26.80 0.80 -17.68
N THR A 223 -26.23 1.95 -18.04
CA THR A 223 -26.10 2.33 -19.45
C THR A 223 -24.95 1.55 -20.09
N LEU A 224 -24.98 0.22 -19.95
CA LEU A 224 -24.10 -0.68 -20.67
C LEU A 224 -24.90 -1.96 -20.96
N GLU A 225 -25.21 -2.13 -22.24
CA GLU A 225 -25.95 -3.24 -22.82
C GLU A 225 -25.22 -4.58 -22.64
N HIS A 226 -25.33 -5.20 -21.47
CA HIS A 226 -24.92 -6.60 -21.29
C HIS A 226 -26.12 -7.47 -20.88
N HIS A 227 -26.99 -7.68 -21.87
CA HIS A 227 -27.83 -8.89 -21.93
C HIS A 227 -26.93 -10.10 -22.15
N GLY A 228 -26.33 -10.60 -21.08
CA GLY A 228 -25.47 -11.78 -21.12
C GLY A 228 -25.07 -12.19 -19.72
N LEU A 229 -25.13 -13.49 -19.44
CA LEU A 229 -24.61 -14.06 -18.20
C LEU A 229 -23.17 -13.57 -18.00
N TYR A 230 -22.86 -13.00 -16.83
CA TYR A 230 -21.49 -12.66 -16.44
C TYR A 230 -20.54 -13.81 -16.77
N SER A 231 -19.57 -13.53 -17.63
CA SER A 231 -18.53 -14.46 -18.03
C SER A 231 -17.69 -14.89 -16.82
N LEU A 232 -17.05 -16.07 -16.91
CA LEU A 232 -16.17 -16.57 -15.84
C LEU A 232 -15.03 -15.58 -15.53
N SER A 233 -14.50 -14.93 -16.58
CA SER A 233 -13.47 -13.89 -16.49
C SER A 233 -13.95 -12.67 -15.71
N GLU A 234 -15.14 -12.15 -15.97
CA GLU A 234 -15.68 -11.00 -15.24
C GLU A 234 -15.88 -11.31 -13.76
N ARG A 235 -16.35 -12.51 -13.42
CA ARG A 235 -16.52 -12.92 -12.02
C ARG A 235 -15.18 -13.02 -11.29
N PHE A 236 -14.18 -13.57 -11.96
CA PHE A 236 -12.82 -13.63 -11.42
C PHE A 236 -12.26 -12.23 -11.17
N GLN A 237 -12.41 -11.33 -12.15
CA GLN A 237 -11.97 -9.93 -12.05
C GLN A 237 -12.65 -9.18 -10.90
N VAL A 238 -13.96 -9.32 -10.73
CA VAL A 238 -14.68 -8.70 -9.60
C VAL A 238 -14.21 -9.28 -8.27
N SER A 239 -13.97 -10.59 -8.19
CA SER A 239 -13.45 -11.24 -6.98
C SER A 239 -12.05 -10.74 -6.60
N GLU A 240 -11.17 -10.62 -7.60
CA GLU A 240 -9.82 -10.08 -7.41
C GLU A 240 -9.83 -8.61 -7.00
N ASN A 241 -10.70 -7.80 -7.62
CA ASN A 241 -10.84 -6.40 -7.24
C ASN A 241 -11.39 -6.24 -5.81
N ILE A 242 -12.29 -7.12 -5.35
CA ILE A 242 -12.71 -7.15 -3.93
C ILE A 242 -11.51 -7.44 -3.03
N LYS A 243 -10.71 -8.45 -3.36
CA LYS A 243 -9.51 -8.81 -2.60
C LYS A 243 -8.54 -7.62 -2.51
N THR A 244 -8.26 -6.96 -3.63
CA THR A 244 -7.36 -5.81 -3.68
C THR A 244 -7.95 -4.59 -2.95
N CYS A 245 -9.26 -4.33 -3.04
CA CYS A 245 -9.92 -3.27 -2.25
C CYS A 245 -9.85 -3.54 -0.74
N GLN A 246 -10.04 -4.79 -0.31
CA GLN A 246 -9.90 -5.17 1.10
C GLN A 246 -8.46 -5.03 1.59
N TRP A 247 -7.48 -5.43 0.77
CA TRP A 247 -6.05 -5.21 1.03
C TRP A 247 -5.75 -3.71 1.20
N LEU A 248 -6.19 -2.88 0.26
CA LEU A 248 -5.99 -1.43 0.32
C LEU A 248 -6.69 -0.82 1.55
N SER A 249 -7.86 -1.34 1.93
CA SER A 249 -8.60 -0.91 3.12
C SER A 249 -7.88 -1.20 4.44
N ARG A 250 -7.06 -2.25 4.50
CA ARG A 250 -6.22 -2.54 5.68
C ARG A 250 -5.03 -1.59 5.76
N ILE A 251 -4.43 -1.26 4.62
CA ILE A 251 -3.25 -0.37 4.58
C ILE A 251 -3.65 1.09 4.78
N GLN A 252 -4.77 1.54 4.20
CA GLN A 252 -5.20 2.94 4.29
C GLN A 252 -5.40 3.43 5.73
N GLY A 253 -5.76 2.54 6.67
CA GLY A 253 -5.97 2.92 8.07
C GLY A 253 -4.69 3.49 8.68
N SER A 254 -3.54 2.86 8.37
CA SER A 254 -2.23 3.36 8.79
C SER A 254 -1.89 4.71 8.12
N ILE A 255 -2.10 4.82 6.81
CA ILE A 255 -1.84 6.05 6.04
C ILE A 255 -2.69 7.22 6.57
N LEU A 256 -3.98 6.99 6.77
CA LEU A 256 -4.90 8.01 7.28
C LEU A 256 -4.49 8.47 8.68
N PHE A 257 -4.14 7.53 9.56
CA PHE A 257 -3.68 7.85 10.92
C PHE A 257 -2.45 8.77 10.90
N PHE A 258 -1.42 8.41 10.12
CA PHE A 258 -0.21 9.23 10.03
C PHE A 258 -0.46 10.57 9.35
N ASN A 259 -1.29 10.61 8.29
CA ASN A 259 -1.63 11.86 7.62
C ASN A 259 -2.36 12.82 8.56
N VAL A 260 -3.34 12.35 9.33
CA VAL A 260 -4.05 13.16 10.32
C VAL A 260 -3.10 13.63 11.42
N ALA A 261 -2.26 12.74 11.96
CA ALA A 261 -1.30 13.09 13.01
C ALA A 261 -0.29 14.15 12.54
N CYS A 262 0.26 14.02 11.33
CA CYS A 262 1.15 15.02 10.73
C CYS A 262 0.46 16.38 10.58
N VAL A 263 -0.78 16.39 10.08
CA VAL A 263 -1.57 17.63 9.93
C VAL A 263 -1.89 18.26 11.29
N SER A 264 -2.21 17.47 12.31
CA SER A 264 -2.45 17.97 13.67
C SER A 264 -1.21 18.67 14.24
N ILE A 265 -0.01 18.16 13.98
CA ILE A 265 1.24 18.80 14.42
C ILE A 265 1.47 20.13 13.69
N LEU A 266 1.15 20.23 12.39
CA LEU A 266 1.25 21.50 11.64
C LEU A 266 0.27 22.56 12.16
N ILE A 267 -0.93 22.15 12.58
CA ILE A 267 -1.89 23.04 13.22
C ILE A 267 -1.35 23.49 14.59
N LEU A 268 -0.77 22.58 15.37
CA LEU A 268 -0.16 22.91 16.66
C LEU A 268 0.97 23.92 16.50
N GLU A 269 1.84 23.74 15.51
CA GLU A 269 2.90 24.69 15.17
C GLU A 269 2.33 26.07 14.88
N TYR A 270 1.29 26.15 14.04
CA TYR A 270 0.65 27.41 13.66
C TYR A 270 -0.04 28.14 14.84
N VAL A 271 -0.68 27.40 15.75
CA VAL A 271 -1.40 27.98 16.90
C VAL A 271 -0.44 28.36 18.03
N SER A 272 0.73 27.72 18.09
CA SER A 272 1.72 27.93 19.15
C SER A 272 2.34 29.32 19.07
N ARG A 273 2.26 30.06 20.18
CA ARG A 273 2.92 31.39 20.32
C ARG A 273 4.33 31.31 20.92
N ASN A 274 4.72 30.15 21.43
CA ASN A 274 5.97 29.95 22.15
C ASN A 274 6.97 29.21 21.24
N GLU A 275 8.15 29.80 21.08
CA GLU A 275 9.23 29.29 20.21
C GLU A 275 9.63 27.85 20.53
N LYS A 276 9.63 27.45 21.81
CA LYS A 276 9.93 26.06 22.22
C LYS A 276 8.92 25.06 21.68
N TRP A 277 7.64 25.42 21.68
CA TRP A 277 6.57 24.57 21.16
C TRP A 277 6.60 24.48 19.64
N ILE A 278 6.97 25.56 18.94
CA ILE A 278 7.17 25.57 17.49
C ILE A 278 8.33 24.64 17.10
N ILE A 279 9.45 24.70 17.82
CA ILE A 279 10.60 23.81 17.59
C ILE A 279 10.22 22.35 17.86
N MET A 280 9.54 22.09 18.98
CA MET A 280 9.11 20.74 19.35
C MET A 280 8.11 20.15 18.34
N ALA A 281 7.17 20.97 17.83
CA ALA A 281 6.25 20.57 16.78
C ALA A 281 7.00 20.20 15.49
N ASN A 282 7.99 21.01 15.07
CA ASN A 282 8.81 20.72 13.90
C ASN A 282 9.63 19.41 14.05
N VAL A 283 10.27 19.19 15.21
CA VAL A 283 11.00 17.94 15.47
C VAL A 283 10.03 16.75 15.47
N SER A 284 8.89 16.89 16.15
CA SER A 284 7.87 15.84 16.23
C SER A 284 7.30 15.49 14.86
N PHE A 285 7.05 16.49 14.00
CA PHE A 285 6.59 16.30 12.63
C PHE A 285 7.59 15.48 11.80
N ASN A 286 8.89 15.81 11.89
CA ASN A 286 9.94 15.10 11.16
C ASN A 286 10.11 13.66 11.64
N ILE A 287 10.13 13.44 12.96
CA ILE A 287 10.17 12.10 13.54
C ILE A 287 8.94 11.31 13.13
N LEU A 288 7.74 11.90 13.17
CA LEU A 288 6.51 11.24 12.76
C LEU A 288 6.52 10.88 11.27
N CYS A 289 7.02 11.76 10.39
CA CYS A 289 7.20 11.45 8.98
C CYS A 289 8.18 10.28 8.77
N THR A 290 9.22 10.19 9.60
CA THR A 290 10.22 9.12 9.53
C THR A 290 9.64 7.80 10.05
N ILE A 291 8.85 7.83 11.12
CA ILE A 291 8.09 6.65 11.60
C ILE A 291 7.08 6.21 10.54
N TYR A 292 6.35 7.14 9.92
CA TYR A 292 5.42 6.83 8.82
C TYR A 292 6.13 6.14 7.65
N ALA A 293 7.32 6.62 7.28
CA ALA A 293 8.15 6.00 6.27
C ALA A 293 8.59 4.58 6.67
N ALA A 294 8.88 4.30 7.95
CA ALA A 294 9.24 2.96 8.44
C ALA A 294 8.03 2.00 8.52
N VAL A 295 6.87 2.50 8.96
CA VAL A 295 5.71 1.63 9.23
C VAL A 295 5.02 1.23 7.92
N THR A 296 4.98 2.11 6.92
CA THR A 296 4.21 1.86 5.69
C THR A 296 4.70 0.62 4.92
N PRO A 297 6.01 0.46 4.63
CA PRO A 297 6.49 -0.69 3.88
C PRO A 297 6.36 -1.99 4.68
N ILE A 298 6.62 -2.00 6.00
CA ILE A 298 6.32 -3.15 6.88
C ILE A 298 4.86 -3.58 6.75
N VAL A 299 3.93 -2.63 6.89
CA VAL A 299 2.49 -2.90 6.79
C VAL A 299 2.14 -3.48 5.42
N VAL A 300 2.67 -2.89 4.34
CA VAL A 300 2.44 -3.38 2.97
C VAL A 300 2.99 -4.80 2.79
N ILE A 301 4.18 -5.10 3.31
CA ILE A 301 4.78 -6.44 3.24
C ILE A 301 3.89 -7.45 3.96
N ILE A 302 3.54 -7.19 5.23
CA ILE A 302 2.72 -8.09 6.05
C ILE A 302 1.39 -8.43 5.37
N TYR A 303 0.72 -7.41 4.80
CA TYR A 303 -0.58 -7.61 4.14
C TYR A 303 -0.49 -8.18 2.73
N THR A 304 0.71 -8.33 2.16
CA THR A 304 0.94 -8.91 0.82
C THR A 304 1.52 -10.33 0.97
N PRO A 305 0.70 -11.40 0.86
CA PRO A 305 1.12 -12.77 1.18
C PRO A 305 2.36 -13.24 0.41
N GLU A 306 2.47 -12.86 -0.86
CA GLU A 306 3.58 -13.20 -1.74
C GLU A 306 4.91 -12.62 -1.21
N TRP A 307 4.87 -11.38 -0.70
CA TRP A 307 6.03 -10.68 -0.15
C TRP A 307 6.38 -11.19 1.25
N THR A 308 5.37 -11.49 2.08
CA THR A 308 5.58 -12.13 3.38
C THR A 308 6.27 -13.48 3.23
N ARG A 309 5.82 -14.32 2.29
CA ARG A 309 6.44 -15.64 2.05
C ARG A 309 7.90 -15.51 1.61
N GLU A 310 8.20 -14.56 0.74
CA GLU A 310 9.58 -14.31 0.32
C GLU A 310 10.44 -13.77 1.47
N THR A 311 9.90 -12.87 2.28
CA THR A 311 10.60 -12.30 3.44
C THR A 311 10.94 -13.41 4.45
N ILE A 312 9.99 -14.31 4.72
CA ILE A 312 10.22 -15.49 5.57
C ILE A 312 11.31 -16.40 4.96
N ARG A 313 11.25 -16.65 3.65
CA ARG A 313 12.27 -17.45 2.93
C ARG A 313 13.67 -16.85 3.07
N LEU A 314 13.81 -15.54 2.84
CA LEU A 314 15.09 -14.84 2.97
C LEU A 314 15.57 -14.79 4.42
N TRP A 315 14.67 -14.60 5.37
CA TRP A 315 14.98 -14.64 6.79
C TRP A 315 15.57 -16.00 7.20
N HIS A 316 14.98 -17.10 6.75
CA HIS A 316 15.50 -18.45 7.01
C HIS A 316 16.86 -18.74 6.36
N LEU A 317 17.24 -18.02 5.30
CA LEU A 317 18.58 -18.13 4.72
C LEU A 317 19.65 -17.40 5.55
N ILE A 318 19.28 -16.30 6.21
CA ILE A 318 20.19 -15.48 7.02
C ILE A 318 20.27 -16.02 8.45
N SER A 319 19.12 -16.42 9.00
CA SER A 319 18.97 -17.00 10.33
C SER A 319 18.31 -18.36 10.18
N PRO A 320 19.06 -19.40 9.79
CA PRO A 320 18.54 -20.76 9.76
C PRO A 320 18.02 -21.09 11.17
N PRO A 321 16.81 -21.64 11.28
CA PRO A 321 16.27 -22.00 12.58
C PRO A 321 17.24 -22.98 13.26
N SER A 322 17.68 -22.65 14.49
CA SER A 322 18.65 -23.46 15.25
C SER A 322 18.14 -24.86 15.55
N ASN A 323 16.82 -25.02 15.57
CA ASN A 323 16.11 -26.29 15.50
C ASN A 323 15.30 -26.31 14.20
N CYS A 324 15.94 -26.66 13.09
CA CYS A 324 15.25 -27.55 12.18
C CYS A 324 15.19 -28.90 12.90
N ASP A 325 14.14 -29.08 13.72
CA ASP A 325 13.53 -30.40 13.72
C ASP A 325 13.33 -30.69 12.25
N HIS A 326 14.11 -31.65 11.72
CA HIS A 326 13.76 -32.28 10.47
C HIS A 326 12.26 -32.52 10.59
N LEU A 327 11.48 -31.90 9.69
CA LEU A 327 10.08 -32.23 9.59
C LEU A 327 10.11 -33.66 9.10
N ASP A 328 10.22 -34.58 10.04
CA ASP A 328 10.31 -36.01 9.82
C ASP A 328 8.97 -36.36 9.21
N LEU A 329 8.96 -36.36 7.88
CA LEU A 329 7.83 -36.74 7.08
C LEU A 329 7.57 -38.20 7.42
N ARG A 330 6.64 -38.38 8.36
CA ARG A 330 6.18 -39.69 8.74
C ARG A 330 5.19 -40.18 7.69
N THR A 331 5.32 -41.44 7.29
CA THR A 331 4.32 -42.12 6.48
C THR A 331 2.95 -42.02 7.16
N THR A 332 1.88 -42.32 6.43
CA THR A 332 0.52 -42.46 7.00
C THR A 332 0.44 -43.48 8.15
N PHE A 333 1.51 -44.27 8.37
CA PHE A 333 1.67 -45.25 9.44
C PHE A 333 2.68 -44.84 10.53
N GLY A 334 3.26 -43.63 10.45
CA GLY A 334 4.13 -43.08 11.49
C GLY A 334 5.63 -43.33 11.34
N GLU A 335 6.11 -43.88 10.21
CA GLU A 335 7.53 -44.17 9.98
C GLU A 335 8.26 -43.01 9.31
N GLU A 336 9.44 -42.65 9.83
CA GLU A 336 10.32 -41.59 9.34
C GLU A 336 10.85 -41.85 7.92
N MET A 337 10.53 -40.96 6.98
CA MET A 337 11.07 -41.01 5.61
C MET A 337 12.40 -40.26 5.52
N SER A 338 13.50 -41.00 5.47
CA SER A 338 14.82 -40.48 5.08
C SER A 338 15.02 -40.61 3.56
N TYR A 339 14.85 -39.53 2.80
CA TYR A 339 15.31 -39.47 1.41
C TYR A 339 16.30 -38.32 1.21
N LEU A 340 17.46 -38.64 0.64
CA LEU A 340 18.59 -37.72 0.48
C LEU A 340 18.37 -36.64 -0.61
N ASP A 341 17.31 -36.72 -1.41
CA ASP A 341 17.14 -35.89 -2.60
C ASP A 341 15.70 -35.33 -2.76
N LYS A 342 15.56 -34.00 -2.62
CA LYS A 342 14.29 -33.25 -2.64
C LYS A 342 13.49 -33.40 -3.95
N ASN A 343 14.16 -33.70 -5.05
CA ASN A 343 13.49 -33.91 -6.33
C ASN A 343 12.72 -35.24 -6.36
N ILE A 344 13.19 -36.25 -5.65
CA ILE A 344 12.53 -37.56 -5.53
C ILE A 344 11.34 -37.44 -4.58
N GLU A 345 11.49 -36.67 -3.50
CA GLU A 345 10.44 -36.38 -2.50
C GLU A 345 9.20 -35.73 -3.12
N SER A 346 9.37 -34.67 -3.91
CA SER A 346 8.25 -34.00 -4.58
C SER A 346 7.52 -34.92 -5.55
N LYS A 347 8.26 -35.75 -6.30
CA LYS A 347 7.69 -36.68 -7.27
C LYS A 347 6.86 -37.77 -6.60
N VAL A 348 7.36 -38.34 -5.50
CA VAL A 348 6.63 -39.36 -4.71
C VAL A 348 5.38 -38.76 -4.06
N TYR A 349 5.45 -37.53 -3.53
CA TYR A 349 4.30 -36.85 -2.96
C TYR A 349 3.21 -36.59 -4.02
N PHE A 350 3.58 -36.06 -5.18
CA PHE A 350 2.62 -35.80 -6.26
C PHE A 350 2.02 -37.09 -6.84
N ASP A 351 2.81 -38.16 -6.97
CA ASP A 351 2.32 -39.47 -7.41
C ASP A 351 1.31 -40.06 -6.41
N GLN A 352 1.55 -39.91 -5.10
CA GLN A 352 0.62 -40.35 -4.06
C GLN A 352 -0.67 -39.51 -4.03
N PHE A 353 -0.55 -38.18 -4.17
CA PHE A 353 -1.69 -37.28 -4.26
C PHE A 353 -2.57 -37.59 -5.47
N GLN A 354 -1.96 -37.84 -6.62
CA GLN A 354 -2.66 -38.21 -7.85
C GLN A 354 -3.36 -39.58 -7.71
N LYS A 355 -2.72 -40.58 -7.10
CA LYS A 355 -3.37 -41.87 -6.79
C LYS A 355 -4.58 -41.71 -5.88
N ASN A 356 -4.50 -40.87 -4.85
CA ASN A 356 -5.61 -40.62 -3.93
C ASN A 356 -6.79 -39.89 -4.59
N LEU A 357 -6.51 -38.88 -5.43
CA LEU A 357 -7.53 -38.21 -6.23
C LEU A 357 -8.22 -39.18 -7.19
N THR A 358 -7.45 -40.04 -7.85
CA THR A 358 -7.99 -41.03 -8.80
C THR A 358 -8.86 -42.06 -8.08
N LYS A 359 -8.46 -42.50 -6.88
CA LYS A 359 -9.25 -43.40 -6.03
C LYS A 359 -10.57 -42.77 -5.57
N GLN A 360 -10.54 -41.50 -5.13
CA GLN A 360 -11.75 -40.77 -4.77
C GLN A 360 -12.67 -40.53 -5.97
N ALA A 361 -12.11 -40.26 -7.16
CA ALA A 361 -12.88 -40.13 -8.39
C ALA A 361 -13.56 -41.46 -8.79
N MET A 362 -12.85 -42.58 -8.66
CA MET A 362 -13.41 -43.92 -8.89
C MET A 362 -14.47 -44.31 -7.85
N GLU A 363 -14.31 -43.95 -6.58
CA GLU A 363 -15.34 -44.19 -5.57
C GLU A 363 -16.59 -43.33 -5.81
N LYS A 364 -16.41 -42.06 -6.23
CA LYS A 364 -17.54 -41.21 -6.66
C LYS A 364 -18.23 -41.77 -7.90
N SER A 365 -17.51 -42.31 -8.89
CA SER A 365 -18.13 -42.91 -10.07
C SER A 365 -18.89 -44.19 -9.73
N LYS A 366 -18.33 -45.07 -8.90
CA LYS A 366 -19.02 -46.27 -8.38
C LYS A 366 -20.28 -45.93 -7.60
N ARG A 367 -20.26 -44.92 -6.73
CA ARG A 367 -21.46 -44.44 -6.00
C ARG A 367 -22.52 -43.87 -6.94
N LYS A 368 -22.12 -43.25 -8.05
CA LYS A 368 -23.04 -42.73 -9.08
C LYS A 368 -23.67 -43.86 -9.90
N GLN A 369 -22.90 -44.91 -10.19
CA GLN A 369 -23.35 -46.12 -10.89
C GLN A 369 -24.29 -46.98 -10.02
N GLN A 370 -24.01 -47.13 -8.73
CA GLN A 370 -24.91 -47.80 -7.78
C GLN A 370 -26.23 -47.03 -7.59
N ARG A 371 -26.21 -45.69 -7.65
CA ARG A 371 -27.42 -44.86 -7.62
C ARG A 371 -28.25 -44.96 -8.91
N SER A 372 -27.65 -45.18 -10.07
CA SER A 372 -28.41 -45.40 -11.31
C SER A 372 -28.96 -46.82 -11.41
N SER A 373 -28.27 -47.83 -10.87
CA SER A 373 -28.78 -49.20 -10.83
C SER A 373 -29.93 -49.38 -9.82
N SER A 374 -29.98 -48.59 -8.75
CA SER A 374 -31.10 -48.64 -7.80
C SER A 374 -32.37 -47.98 -8.32
N TRP A 375 -32.28 -47.11 -9.34
CA TRP A 375 -33.45 -46.52 -10.01
C TRP A 375 -34.06 -47.48 -11.05
N ASN A 376 -33.25 -48.29 -11.73
CA ASN A 376 -33.75 -49.27 -12.69
C ASN A 376 -34.44 -50.48 -12.05
N ASN A 377 -34.11 -50.83 -10.80
CA ASN A 377 -34.77 -51.94 -10.10
C ASN A 377 -36.10 -51.51 -9.43
N SER A 378 -36.33 -50.22 -9.17
CA SER A 378 -37.58 -49.74 -8.59
C SER A 378 -38.72 -49.53 -9.60
N GLU A 379 -38.43 -49.52 -10.91
CA GLU A 379 -39.48 -49.43 -11.95
C GLU A 379 -40.05 -50.80 -12.37
N HIS A 380 -39.46 -51.91 -11.92
CA HIS A 380 -39.98 -53.26 -12.19
C HIS A 380 -40.78 -53.90 -11.04
N GLU A 381 -40.84 -53.29 -9.86
CA GLU A 381 -41.67 -53.80 -8.75
C GLU A 381 -43.01 -53.05 -8.57
N ILE A 382 -43.38 -52.15 -9.50
CA ILE A 382 -44.68 -51.44 -9.49
C ILE A 382 -45.66 -52.02 -10.55
N PHE A 383 -45.22 -52.99 -11.36
CA PHE A 383 -46.06 -53.69 -12.34
C PHE A 383 -45.88 -55.21 -12.24
N LEU A 384 -46.33 -55.79 -11.14
CA LEU A 384 -46.80 -57.17 -10.97
C LEU A 384 -47.70 -57.18 -9.73
#